data_AF-A0A1M4UW47-F1
#
_entry.id   AF-A0A1M4UW47-F1
#
_cell.length_a   1.000
_cell.length_b   1.000
_cell.length_c   1.000
_cell.angle_alpha   90.00
_cell.angle_beta   90.00
_cell.angle_gamma   90.00
#
_symmetry.space_group_name_H-M   'P 1'
#
loop_
_entity.id
_entity.type
_entity.pdbx_description
1 polymer ?
#
loop_
_entity_poly.entity_id
_entity_poly.type
_entity_poly.pdbx_seq_one_letter_code
_entity_poly.pdbx_strand_id
1 'polypeptide(L)'
;MRIYKKSTLAICIVLIFTLMFSTTAFAAGSGDVAGAIEGTWKDASGQIKTVVNKVVFPAIDLILAVFFFAKLGMAYFDYRKHGQFEWSGPAILFACLVFTLTAPKYIWTILGI
;
A
#
# COMPACT_ATOMS: atom_id res chain seq x y z
N MET A 1 -2.23 66.60 27.44
CA MET A 1 -1.59 66.02 26.22
C MET A 1 -0.60 64.87 26.45
N ARG A 2 0.10 64.77 27.59
CA ARG A 2 1.12 63.71 27.82
C ARG A 2 0.56 62.28 27.93
N ILE A 3 -0.66 62.13 28.45
CA ILE A 3 -1.33 60.82 28.65
C ILE A 3 -1.77 60.21 27.32
N TYR A 4 -2.34 61.01 26.40
CA TYR A 4 -2.72 60.56 25.06
C TYR A 4 -1.53 60.06 24.24
N LYS A 5 -0.37 60.76 24.27
CA LYS A 5 0.85 60.30 23.59
C LYS A 5 1.37 58.95 24.11
N LYS A 6 1.29 58.69 25.42
CA LYS A 6 1.68 57.40 26.01
C LYS A 6 0.69 56.28 25.64
N SER A 7 -0.60 56.59 25.60
CA SER A 7 -1.65 55.62 25.24
C SER A 7 -1.60 55.26 23.74
N THR A 8 -1.38 56.22 22.85
CA THR A 8 -1.15 55.97 21.41
C THR A 8 0.11 55.13 21.17
N LEU A 9 1.20 55.40 21.90
CA LEU A 9 2.44 54.60 21.80
C LEU A 9 2.21 53.16 22.28
N ALA A 10 1.47 52.97 23.37
CA ALA A 10 1.13 51.65 23.88
C ALA A 10 0.28 50.85 22.88
N ILE A 11 -0.71 51.49 22.24
CA ILE A 11 -1.53 50.86 21.20
C ILE A 11 -0.68 50.47 19.99
N CYS A 12 0.22 51.33 19.51
CA CYS A 12 1.12 50.99 18.41
C CYS A 12 2.04 49.81 18.74
N ILE A 13 2.56 49.74 19.97
CA ILE A 13 3.41 48.64 20.43
C ILE A 13 2.63 47.33 20.47
N VAL A 14 1.40 47.34 21.01
CA VAL A 14 0.52 46.16 21.01
C VAL A 14 0.18 45.72 19.59
N LEU A 15 -0.08 46.65 18.67
CA LEU A 15 -0.35 46.38 17.26
C LEU A 15 0.84 45.70 16.56
N ILE A 16 2.05 46.21 16.79
CA ILE A 16 3.30 45.62 16.27
C ILE A 16 3.49 44.21 16.83
N PHE A 17 3.29 44.00 18.14
CA PHE A 17 3.37 42.66 18.72
C PHE A 17 2.31 41.71 18.13
N THR A 18 1.06 42.13 17.99
CA THR A 18 0.02 41.29 17.35
C THR A 18 0.34 40.96 15.89
N LEU A 19 0.93 41.89 15.13
CA LEU A 19 1.37 41.65 13.76
C LEU A 19 2.54 40.65 13.73
N MET A 20 3.52 40.79 14.63
CA MET A 20 4.64 39.86 14.76
C MET A 20 4.21 38.45 15.20
N PHE A 21 3.18 38.32 16.04
CA PHE A 21 2.62 37.04 16.46
C PHE A 21 1.54 36.48 15.51
N SER A 22 1.05 37.27 14.55
CA SER A 22 0.12 36.78 13.52
C SER A 22 0.81 36.00 12.39
N THR A 23 2.11 36.24 12.17
CA THR A 23 2.90 35.50 11.16
C THR A 23 3.13 34.04 11.55
N THR A 24 3.15 33.70 12.84
CA THR A 24 3.26 32.31 13.31
C THR A 24 1.96 31.53 13.10
N ALA A 25 0.81 32.20 13.05
CA ALA A 25 -0.46 31.58 12.67
C ALA A 25 -0.57 31.35 11.14
N PHE A 26 0.07 32.20 10.33
CA PHE A 26 0.08 32.03 8.86
C PHE A 26 1.19 31.07 8.38
N ALA A 27 2.25 30.86 9.16
CA ALA A 27 3.27 29.83 8.92
C ALA A 27 2.76 28.40 9.18
N ALA A 28 1.55 28.24 9.75
CA ALA A 28 0.84 26.96 9.77
C ALA A 28 0.44 26.46 8.37
N GLY A 29 0.68 27.23 7.31
CA GLY A 29 0.58 26.77 5.91
C GLY A 29 1.67 25.78 5.48
N SER A 30 2.71 25.56 6.30
CA SER A 30 3.72 24.50 6.12
C SER A 30 3.46 23.27 7.01
N GLY A 31 2.33 23.22 7.71
CA GLY A 31 1.99 22.18 8.68
C GLY A 31 1.44 20.89 8.07
N ASP A 32 1.68 20.61 6.80
CA ASP A 32 1.16 19.40 6.14
C ASP A 32 2.09 18.20 6.34
N VAL A 33 2.35 17.89 7.62
CA VAL A 33 3.00 16.63 8.00
C VAL A 33 2.16 15.45 7.49
N ALA A 34 0.84 15.62 7.41
CA ALA A 34 -0.07 14.63 6.84
C ALA A 34 0.22 14.36 5.34
N GLY A 35 0.33 15.38 4.50
CA GLY A 35 0.63 15.24 3.07
C GLY A 35 2.05 14.74 2.78
N ALA A 36 3.04 15.10 3.60
CA ALA A 36 4.39 14.52 3.49
C ALA A 36 4.41 13.02 3.84
N ILE A 37 3.64 12.61 4.86
CA ILE A 37 3.47 11.19 5.24
C ILE A 37 2.66 10.44 4.17
N GLU A 38 1.59 11.05 3.66
CA GLU A 38 0.71 10.45 2.65
C GLU A 38 1.44 10.26 1.30
N GLY A 39 2.29 11.21 0.91
CA GLY A 39 3.18 11.07 -0.23
C GLY A 39 4.20 9.93 -0.06
N THR A 40 4.84 9.84 1.11
CA THR A 40 5.79 8.76 1.42
C THR A 40 5.09 7.38 1.44
N TRP A 41 3.87 7.31 1.98
CA TRP A 41 3.06 6.08 1.98
C TRP A 41 2.66 5.65 0.57
N LYS A 42 2.29 6.60 -0.30
CA LYS A 42 1.95 6.32 -1.70
C LYS A 42 3.14 5.78 -2.48
N ASP A 43 4.33 6.33 -2.28
CA ASP A 43 5.55 5.83 -2.93
C ASP A 43 5.97 4.46 -2.41
N ALA A 44 5.94 4.26 -1.08
CA ALA A 44 6.26 2.98 -0.45
C ALA A 44 5.27 1.87 -0.86
N SER A 45 3.96 2.16 -0.86
CA SER A 45 2.93 1.21 -1.30
C SER A 45 3.03 0.88 -2.80
N GLY A 46 3.43 1.84 -3.63
CA GLY A 46 3.74 1.60 -5.05
C GLY A 46 4.91 0.63 -5.26
N GLN A 47 5.97 0.75 -4.46
CA GLN A 47 7.10 -0.19 -4.49
C GLN A 47 6.68 -1.59 -4.03
N ILE A 48 5.92 -1.70 -2.94
CA ILE A 48 5.40 -2.99 -2.45
C ILE A 48 4.55 -3.66 -3.53
N LYS A 49 3.64 -2.91 -4.16
CA LYS A 49 2.83 -3.41 -5.28
C LYS A 49 3.67 -3.91 -6.44
N THR A 50 4.74 -3.20 -6.77
CA THR A 50 5.66 -3.59 -7.84
C THR A 50 6.41 -4.88 -7.51
N VAL A 51 7.03 -4.98 -6.33
CA VAL A 51 7.79 -6.17 -5.91
C VAL A 51 6.87 -7.38 -5.79
N VAL A 52 5.69 -7.21 -5.20
CA VAL A 52 4.73 -8.30 -5.04
C VAL A 52 4.22 -8.80 -6.39
N ASN A 53 3.87 -7.90 -7.33
CA ASN A 53 3.40 -8.28 -8.66
C ASN A 53 4.50 -8.83 -9.58
N LYS A 54 5.75 -8.38 -9.43
CA LYS A 54 6.84 -8.78 -10.32
C LYS A 54 7.68 -9.95 -9.82
N VAL A 55 7.70 -10.19 -8.51
CA VAL A 55 8.57 -11.21 -7.91
C VAL A 55 7.77 -12.21 -7.10
N VAL A 56 6.94 -11.76 -6.15
CA VAL A 56 6.28 -12.66 -5.20
C VAL A 56 5.22 -13.52 -5.88
N PHE A 57 4.29 -12.92 -6.63
CA PHE A 57 3.27 -13.67 -7.37
C PHE A 57 3.90 -14.61 -8.41
N PRO A 58 4.83 -14.16 -9.29
CA PRO A 58 5.48 -15.05 -10.24
C PRO A 58 6.27 -16.21 -9.59
N ALA A 59 6.92 -15.98 -8.45
CA ALA A 59 7.63 -17.05 -7.74
C ALA A 59 6.66 -18.11 -7.20
N ILE A 60 5.53 -17.69 -6.62
CA ILE A 60 4.48 -18.60 -6.12
C ILE A 60 3.84 -19.36 -7.29
N ASP A 61 3.53 -18.66 -8.39
CA ASP A 61 2.95 -19.26 -9.60
C ASP A 61 3.85 -20.35 -10.18
N LEU A 62 5.16 -20.12 -10.22
CA LEU A 62 6.12 -21.11 -10.72
C LEU A 62 6.14 -22.36 -9.83
N ILE A 63 6.20 -22.19 -8.50
CA ILE A 63 6.19 -23.32 -7.55
C ILE A 63 4.90 -24.12 -7.68
N LEU A 64 3.75 -23.44 -7.72
CA LEU A 64 2.44 -24.08 -7.89
C LEU A 64 2.32 -24.79 -9.23
N ALA A 65 2.80 -24.20 -10.33
CA ALA A 65 2.80 -24.83 -11.64
C ALA A 65 3.64 -26.12 -11.65
N VAL A 66 4.85 -26.08 -11.09
CA VAL A 66 5.71 -27.26 -10.97
C VAL A 66 5.03 -28.35 -10.16
N PHE A 67 4.42 -28.01 -9.00
CA PHE A 67 3.68 -28.97 -8.19
C PHE A 67 2.44 -29.52 -8.89
N PHE A 68 1.71 -28.69 -9.62
CA PHE A 68 0.54 -29.11 -10.40
C PHE A 68 0.93 -30.15 -11.44
N PHE A 69 1.93 -29.86 -12.29
CA PHE A 69 2.38 -30.80 -13.31
C PHE A 69 2.99 -32.07 -12.72
N ALA A 70 3.72 -31.97 -11.61
CA ALA A 70 4.24 -33.14 -10.90
C ALA A 70 3.11 -34.04 -10.36
N LYS A 71 2.11 -33.48 -9.68
CA LYS A 71 0.96 -34.25 -9.17
C LYS A 71 0.09 -34.81 -10.27
N LEU A 72 -0.10 -34.08 -11.37
CA LEU A 72 -0.87 -34.56 -12.53
C LEU A 72 -0.14 -35.70 -13.24
N GLY A 73 1.18 -35.62 -13.39
CA GLY A 73 2.01 -36.72 -13.91
C GLY A 73 1.95 -37.96 -13.01
N MET A 74 2.07 -37.77 -11.68
CA MET A 74 1.92 -38.87 -10.72
C MET A 74 0.52 -39.50 -10.80
N ALA A 75 -0.54 -38.69 -10.80
CA ALA A 75 -1.92 -39.19 -10.92
C ALA A 75 -2.14 -39.94 -12.23
N TYR A 76 -1.55 -39.50 -13.34
CA TYR A 76 -1.60 -40.22 -14.61
C TYR A 76 -0.87 -41.58 -14.55
N PHE A 77 0.31 -41.63 -13.93
CA PHE A 77 1.03 -42.90 -13.74
C PHE A 77 0.29 -43.86 -12.79
N ASP A 78 -0.35 -43.32 -11.76
CA ASP A 78 -1.15 -44.09 -10.80
C ASP A 78 -2.40 -44.66 -11.48
N TYR A 79 -3.08 -43.86 -12.31
CA TYR A 79 -4.18 -44.33 -13.14
C TYR A 79 -3.77 -45.49 -14.05
N ARG A 80 -2.58 -45.42 -14.65
CA ARG A 80 -2.06 -46.51 -15.51
C ARG A 80 -1.77 -47.80 -14.73
N LYS A 81 -1.37 -47.72 -13.47
CA LYS A 81 -0.92 -48.88 -12.67
C LYS A 81 -2.01 -49.48 -11.78
N HIS A 82 -2.83 -48.63 -11.18
CA HIS A 82 -3.78 -49.00 -10.14
C HIS A 82 -5.24 -48.80 -10.56
N GLY A 83 -5.51 -48.19 -11.72
CA GLY A 83 -6.86 -47.97 -12.26
C GLY A 83 -7.72 -46.97 -11.49
N GLN A 84 -7.21 -46.43 -10.38
CA GLN A 84 -7.84 -45.40 -9.55
C GLN A 84 -7.18 -44.06 -9.88
N PHE A 85 -7.98 -43.07 -10.28
CA PHE A 85 -7.48 -41.74 -10.59
C PHE A 85 -7.84 -40.76 -9.49
N GLU A 86 -6.84 -40.33 -8.72
CA GLU A 86 -7.04 -39.35 -7.66
C GLU A 86 -6.97 -37.92 -8.24
N TRP A 87 -8.12 -37.41 -8.65
CA TRP A 87 -8.23 -36.07 -9.27
C TRP A 87 -8.17 -34.92 -8.26
N SER A 88 -8.43 -35.19 -6.98
CA SER A 88 -8.50 -34.16 -5.93
C SER A 88 -7.21 -33.34 -5.80
N GLY A 89 -6.04 -34.01 -5.82
CA GLY A 89 -4.74 -33.33 -5.73
C GLY A 89 -4.48 -32.35 -6.87
N PRO A 90 -4.53 -32.80 -8.14
CA PRO A 90 -4.42 -31.91 -9.30
C PRO A 90 -5.47 -30.79 -9.34
N ALA A 91 -6.73 -31.08 -8.99
CA ALA A 91 -7.81 -30.09 -9.03
C ALA A 91 -7.61 -28.95 -8.00
N ILE A 92 -7.19 -29.26 -6.78
CA ILE A 92 -6.91 -28.25 -5.75
C ILE A 92 -5.73 -27.37 -6.16
N LEU A 93 -4.64 -27.97 -6.67
CA LEU A 93 -3.47 -27.22 -7.13
C LEU A 93 -3.82 -26.31 -8.33
N PHE A 94 -4.69 -26.77 -9.23
CA PHE A 94 -5.18 -25.97 -10.34
C PHE A 94 -6.00 -24.76 -9.86
N ALA A 95 -6.91 -24.96 -8.92
CA ALA A 95 -7.69 -23.88 -8.34
C ALA A 95 -6.80 -22.83 -7.66
N CYS A 96 -5.77 -23.28 -6.91
CA CYS A 96 -4.78 -22.37 -6.32
C CYS A 96 -4.00 -21.60 -7.38
N LEU A 97 -3.56 -22.24 -8.46
CA LEU A 97 -2.82 -21.59 -9.54
C LEU A 97 -3.67 -20.51 -10.23
N VAL A 98 -4.95 -20.79 -10.51
CA VAL A 98 -5.87 -19.80 -11.09
C VAL A 98 -6.11 -18.63 -10.13
N PHE A 99 -6.22 -18.90 -8.83
CA PHE A 99 -6.36 -17.88 -7.81
C PHE A 99 -5.12 -16.96 -7.74
N THR A 100 -3.90 -17.52 -7.70
CA THR A 100 -2.68 -16.71 -7.62
C THR A 100 -2.43 -15.88 -8.88
N LEU A 101 -2.80 -16.38 -10.06
CA LEU A 101 -2.74 -15.59 -11.31
C LEU A 101 -3.75 -14.44 -11.36
N THR A 102 -4.89 -14.56 -10.67
CA THR A 102 -5.94 -13.53 -10.66
C THR A 102 -5.81 -12.57 -9.48
N ALA A 103 -5.13 -12.98 -8.41
CA ALA A 103 -4.89 -12.20 -7.21
C ALA A 103 -4.25 -10.80 -7.46
N PRO A 104 -3.24 -10.62 -8.34
CA PRO A 104 -2.68 -9.31 -8.67
C PRO A 104 -3.69 -8.29 -9.20
N LYS A 105 -4.82 -8.73 -9.77
CA LYS A 105 -5.84 -7.83 -10.33
C LYS A 105 -6.77 -7.28 -9.26
N TYR A 106 -7.03 -8.06 -8.21
CA TYR A 106 -8.10 -7.76 -7.25
C TYR A 106 -7.59 -7.38 -5.85
N ILE A 107 -6.44 -7.91 -5.40
CA ILE A 107 -5.92 -7.69 -4.04
C ILE A 107 -5.68 -6.20 -3.75
N TRP A 108 -5.15 -5.45 -4.72
CA TRP A 108 -4.82 -4.04 -4.51
C TRP A 108 -6.07 -3.16 -4.38
N THR A 109 -7.14 -3.48 -5.11
CA THR A 109 -8.44 -2.80 -5.00
C THR A 109 -9.07 -3.05 -3.63
N ILE A 110 -8.94 -4.26 -3.09
CA ILE A 110 -9.48 -4.61 -1.77
C ILE A 110 -8.68 -3.93 -0.65
N LEU A 111 -7.36 -3.77 -0.83
CA LEU A 111 -6.48 -3.10 0.14
C LEU A 111 -6.53 -1.57 0.09
N GLY A 112 -7.22 -0.98 -0.88
CA GLY A 112 -7.31 0.48 -1.04
C GLY A 112 -6.02 1.14 -1.56
N ILE A 113 -5.21 0.41 -2.34
CA ILE A 113 -3.93 0.86 -2.94
C ILE A 113 -4.02 1.03 -4.46
#